data_AF-A0A529IF98-F1
#
_entry.id   AF-A0A529IF98-F1
#
_cell.length_a   1.000
_cell.length_b   1.000
_cell.length_c   1.000
_cell.angle_alpha   90.00
_cell.angle_beta   90.00
_cell.angle_gamma   90.00
#
_symmetry.space_group_name_H-M   'P 1'
#
loop_
_entity.id
_entity.type
_entity.pdbx_description
1 polymer ?
#
loop_
_entity_poly.entity_id
_entity_poly.type
_entity_poly.pdbx_seq_one_letter_code
_entity_poly.pdbx_strand_id
1 'polypeptide(L)'
;ADRLIQLTGGLEARDMKEQVLDSMDIERERGITIKAQTVRLKYRADNGEDYILNLIDTPGHVDFAYEVSRSLAACEGSLLVVDASQGVEAQTLANVYQAIDNNHEIVVVLNKVDLPAAEPERIREQVEEVIGIDASNAVLISAKTGLGIPDVLEAIVHQLPPPREGDLSAPLKAMLVDSWYDAYLGVIVLVRVIDGVLKKGQTIRMMGTGAKYLVERTGVFTPARINVDELGPGEFGFFTGSIKEVADTRVGDTITEDRRPTQKALPGFKPAQPVVFCGLFPVDAADFEDLRAAVGKLRLNDASFSY
;
A
#
# COMPACT_ATOMS: atom_id res chain seq x y z
N ALA A 1 -0.74 9.62 -7.31
CA ALA A 1 0.07 8.50 -7.79
C ALA A 1 0.39 8.56 -9.29
N ASP A 2 -0.60 8.68 -10.18
CA ASP A 2 -0.43 8.58 -11.64
C ASP A 2 0.71 9.42 -12.24
N ARG A 3 0.85 10.69 -11.84
CA ARG A 3 1.93 11.56 -12.36
C ARG A 3 3.33 11.08 -11.97
N LEU A 4 3.49 10.47 -10.80
CA LEU A 4 4.75 9.87 -10.37
C LEU A 4 5.09 8.65 -11.23
N ILE A 5 4.07 7.81 -11.52
CA ILE A 5 4.21 6.64 -12.40
C ILE A 5 4.62 7.07 -13.81
N GLN A 6 3.97 8.11 -14.36
CA GLN A 6 4.29 8.66 -15.69
C GLN A 6 5.74 9.13 -15.79
N LEU A 7 6.19 9.93 -14.82
CA LEU A 7 7.53 10.52 -14.86
C LEU A 7 8.66 9.51 -14.66
N THR A 8 8.40 8.46 -13.88
CA THR A 8 9.37 7.38 -13.64
C THR A 8 9.36 6.31 -14.73
N GLY A 9 8.57 6.49 -15.79
CA GLY A 9 8.48 5.54 -16.91
C GLY A 9 7.84 4.21 -16.53
N GLY A 10 7.01 4.17 -15.48
CA GLY A 10 6.34 2.95 -15.03
C GLY A 10 5.32 2.39 -16.03
N LEU A 11 4.87 3.21 -16.98
CA LEU A 11 3.98 2.84 -18.09
C LEU A 11 4.31 3.67 -19.34
N GLU A 12 4.12 3.09 -20.52
CA GLU A 12 4.17 3.86 -21.76
C GLU A 12 2.96 4.81 -21.83
N ALA A 13 3.11 5.97 -22.47
CA ALA A 13 2.05 6.98 -22.57
C ALA A 13 0.72 6.46 -23.14
N ARG A 14 0.76 5.35 -23.90
CA ARG A 14 -0.43 4.67 -24.45
C ARG A 14 -1.19 3.83 -23.44
N ASP A 15 -0.52 3.35 -22.40
CA ASP A 15 -1.09 2.51 -21.34
C ASP A 15 -1.56 3.35 -20.15
N MET A 16 -1.25 4.65 -20.17
CA MET A 16 -1.73 5.63 -19.20
C MET A 16 -3.22 5.93 -19.43
N LYS A 17 -4.04 5.39 -18.53
CA LYS A 17 -5.41 5.89 -18.27
C LYS A 17 -5.39 6.79 -17.04
N GLU A 18 -6.40 7.63 -16.86
CA GLU A 18 -6.61 8.27 -15.56
C GLU A 18 -6.89 7.18 -14.50
N GLN A 19 -6.31 7.35 -13.31
CA GLN A 19 -6.43 6.44 -12.18
C GLN A 19 -5.91 5.03 -12.48
N VAL A 20 -4.61 4.92 -12.79
CA VAL A 20 -3.97 3.66 -13.19
C VAL A 20 -4.04 2.59 -12.10
N LEU A 21 -3.97 3.03 -10.84
CA LEU A 21 -3.97 2.14 -9.69
C LEU A 21 -5.38 1.65 -9.33
N ASP A 22 -6.43 2.38 -9.70
CA ASP A 22 -7.81 1.96 -9.50
C ASP A 22 -8.12 0.79 -10.44
N SER A 23 -8.07 -0.41 -9.88
CA SER A 23 -8.13 -1.67 -10.64
C SER A 23 -9.54 -2.25 -10.67
N MET A 24 -10.37 -1.93 -9.67
CA MET A 24 -11.75 -2.39 -9.58
C MET A 24 -12.68 -1.49 -10.38
N ASP A 25 -13.70 -2.08 -11.02
CA ASP A 25 -14.68 -1.30 -11.80
C ASP A 25 -15.42 -0.28 -10.93
N ILE A 26 -15.70 -0.64 -9.68
CA ILE A 26 -16.37 0.24 -8.70
C ILE A 26 -15.51 1.43 -8.26
N GLU A 27 -14.18 1.26 -8.17
CA GLU A 27 -13.25 2.35 -7.85
C GLU A 27 -13.30 3.41 -8.95
N ARG A 28 -13.27 2.96 -10.21
CA ARG A 28 -13.38 3.84 -11.39
C ARG A 28 -14.75 4.50 -11.54
N GLU A 29 -15.82 3.76 -11.25
CA GLU A 29 -17.18 4.30 -11.32
C GLU A 29 -17.40 5.41 -10.28
N ARG A 30 -16.86 5.23 -9.07
CA ARG A 30 -17.05 6.14 -7.94
C ARG A 30 -15.95 7.20 -7.82
N GLY A 31 -14.82 7.03 -8.50
CA GLY A 31 -13.64 7.89 -8.41
C GLY A 31 -12.98 7.85 -7.03
N ILE A 32 -13.01 6.69 -6.35
CA ILE A 32 -12.42 6.49 -5.02
C ILE A 32 -11.51 5.26 -5.02
N THR A 33 -10.42 5.32 -4.28
CA THR A 33 -9.57 4.16 -4.00
C THR A 33 -10.18 3.38 -2.82
N ILE A 34 -10.48 2.11 -3.04
CA ILE A 34 -11.06 1.20 -2.03
C ILE A 34 -9.98 0.29 -1.48
N LYS A 35 -9.10 -0.22 -2.35
CA LYS A 35 -8.03 -1.14 -1.99
C LYS A 35 -6.66 -0.49 -2.17
N ALA A 36 -5.78 -0.67 -1.19
CA ALA A 36 -4.43 -0.18 -1.30
C ALA A 36 -3.67 -0.88 -2.43
N GLN A 37 -2.95 -0.11 -3.26
CA GLN A 37 -2.20 -0.63 -4.40
C GLN A 37 -0.74 -0.25 -4.29
N THR A 38 0.14 -1.25 -4.44
CA THR A 38 1.59 -1.04 -4.36
C THR A 38 2.20 -0.98 -5.75
N VAL A 39 3.07 0.01 -5.97
CA VAL A 39 3.82 0.16 -7.20
C VAL A 39 5.29 0.49 -6.90
N ARG A 40 6.18 -0.23 -7.57
CA ARG A 40 7.62 -0.02 -7.58
C ARG A 40 7.98 0.87 -8.76
N LEU A 41 8.60 2.00 -8.47
CA LEU A 41 9.08 2.98 -9.44
C LEU A 41 10.61 3.01 -9.44
N LYS A 42 11.20 3.24 -10.61
CA LYS A 42 12.63 3.50 -10.76
C LYS A 42 12.81 4.99 -11.00
N TYR A 43 13.62 5.64 -10.18
CA TYR A 43 13.83 7.07 -10.27
C TYR A 43 15.32 7.40 -10.26
N ARG A 44 15.77 8.18 -11.25
CA ARG A 44 17.12 8.76 -11.25
C ARG A 44 17.02 10.15 -10.65
N ALA A 45 17.53 10.33 -9.44
CA ALA A 45 17.46 11.62 -8.76
C ALA A 45 18.51 12.60 -9.31
N ASP A 46 18.37 13.89 -8.98
CA ASP A 46 19.24 14.96 -9.45
C ASP A 46 20.69 14.83 -8.94
N ASN A 47 20.90 14.11 -7.84
CA ASN A 47 22.23 13.74 -7.34
C ASN A 47 22.95 12.72 -8.25
N GLY A 48 22.27 12.16 -9.25
CA GLY A 48 22.81 11.14 -10.15
C GLY A 48 22.87 9.75 -9.53
N GLU A 49 22.02 9.44 -8.56
CA GLU A 49 21.83 8.08 -8.04
C GLU A 49 20.49 7.49 -8.49
N ASP A 50 20.44 6.17 -8.61
CA ASP A 50 19.21 5.43 -8.94
C ASP A 50 18.52 4.95 -7.66
N TYR A 51 17.24 5.30 -7.52
CA TYR A 51 16.39 4.94 -6.40
C TYR A 51 15.26 4.01 -6.83
N ILE A 52 14.90 3.11 -5.93
CA ILE A 52 13.69 2.29 -6.02
C ILE A 52 12.68 2.85 -5.03
N LEU A 53 11.58 3.40 -5.55
CA LEU A 53 10.50 3.95 -4.73
C LEU A 53 9.34 2.95 -4.71
N ASN A 54 9.00 2.44 -3.53
CA ASN A 54 7.80 1.62 -3.34
C ASN A 54 6.68 2.53 -2.83
N LEU A 55 5.72 2.83 -3.70
CA LEU A 55 4.56 3.65 -3.37
C LEU A 55 3.39 2.74 -3.02
N ILE A 56 2.68 3.04 -1.93
CA ILE A 56 1.38 2.43 -1.61
C ILE A 56 0.34 3.54 -1.72
N ASP A 57 -0.59 3.40 -2.65
CA ASP A 57 -1.74 4.29 -2.75
C ASP A 57 -2.81 3.83 -1.75
N THR A 58 -3.22 4.70 -0.84
CA THR A 58 -4.11 4.34 0.27
C THR A 58 -5.50 4.97 0.10
N PRO A 59 -6.57 4.29 0.54
CA PRO A 59 -7.89 4.88 0.60
C PRO A 59 -7.95 6.13 1.50
N GLY A 60 -8.68 7.16 1.07
CA GLY A 60 -8.85 8.39 1.87
C GLY A 60 -10.02 8.33 2.87
N HIS A 61 -10.94 7.37 2.72
CA HIS A 61 -12.16 7.30 3.51
C HIS A 61 -11.97 6.52 4.82
N VAL A 62 -12.62 6.98 5.89
CA VAL A 62 -12.51 6.41 7.26
C VAL A 62 -12.95 4.95 7.35
N ASP A 63 -13.89 4.52 6.51
CA ASP A 63 -14.35 3.13 6.46
C ASP A 63 -13.24 2.15 6.08
N PHE A 64 -12.20 2.64 5.41
CA PHE A 64 -11.02 1.87 5.01
C PHE A 64 -9.81 2.17 5.89
N ALA A 65 -10.01 2.68 7.11
CA ALA A 65 -8.91 2.96 8.05
C ALA A 65 -8.01 1.73 8.31
N TYR A 66 -8.57 0.51 8.22
CA TYR A 66 -7.77 -0.71 8.31
C TYR A 66 -6.76 -0.83 7.15
N GLU A 67 -7.15 -0.53 5.91
CA GLU A 67 -6.25 -0.49 4.75
C GLU A 67 -5.12 0.53 4.94
N VAL A 68 -5.48 1.72 5.41
CA VAL A 68 -4.53 2.80 5.70
C VAL A 68 -3.53 2.37 6.77
N SER A 69 -4.01 1.87 7.91
CA SER A 69 -3.15 1.45 9.02
C SER A 69 -2.14 0.36 8.63
N ARG A 70 -2.57 -0.63 7.83
CA ARG A 70 -1.68 -1.69 7.31
C ARG A 70 -0.60 -1.14 6.38
N SER A 71 -1.00 -0.24 5.49
CA SER A 71 -0.10 0.39 4.52
C SER A 71 0.94 1.25 5.21
N LEU A 72 0.51 2.03 6.22
CA LEU A 72 1.40 2.85 7.03
C LEU A 72 2.41 1.97 7.77
N ALA A 73 1.98 0.93 8.48
CA ALA A 73 2.89 0.05 9.21
C ALA A 73 3.94 -0.67 8.32
N ALA A 74 3.73 -0.70 7.00
CA ALA A 74 4.67 -1.25 6.04
C ALA A 74 5.63 -0.20 5.43
N CYS A 75 5.48 1.10 5.69
CA CYS A 75 6.28 2.17 5.08
C CYS A 75 7.14 2.92 6.10
N GLU A 76 8.08 3.72 5.59
CA GLU A 76 8.97 4.59 6.39
C GLU A 76 8.44 6.01 6.54
N GLY A 77 7.61 6.44 5.60
CA GLY A 77 7.19 7.81 5.46
C GLY A 77 5.89 7.94 4.68
N SER A 78 5.33 9.13 4.70
CA SER A 78 4.04 9.44 4.08
C SER A 78 4.09 10.75 3.30
N LEU A 79 3.35 10.81 2.20
CA LEU A 79 3.04 12.06 1.52
C LEU A 79 1.72 12.60 2.07
N LEU A 80 1.76 13.75 2.73
CA LEU A 80 0.56 14.45 3.16
C LEU A 80 0.10 15.37 2.04
N VAL A 81 -0.83 14.88 1.21
CA VAL A 81 -1.40 15.65 0.10
C VAL A 81 -2.60 16.45 0.60
N VAL A 82 -2.49 17.78 0.60
CA VAL A 82 -3.55 18.71 1.00
C VAL A 82 -3.99 19.54 -0.19
N ASP A 83 -5.30 19.76 -0.34
CA ASP A 83 -5.84 20.62 -1.38
C ASP A 83 -5.56 22.09 -1.05
N ALA A 84 -4.80 22.79 -1.91
CA ALA A 84 -4.44 24.19 -1.71
C ALA A 84 -5.64 25.16 -1.74
N SER A 85 -6.82 24.72 -2.19
CA SER A 85 -8.05 25.53 -2.22
C SER A 85 -9.02 25.23 -1.07
N GLN A 86 -9.00 24.01 -0.53
CA GLN A 86 -9.91 23.59 0.55
C GLN A 86 -9.22 23.57 1.92
N GLY A 87 -7.94 23.23 1.95
CA GLY A 87 -7.17 23.08 3.17
C GLY A 87 -7.34 21.73 3.84
N VAL A 88 -7.05 21.70 5.14
CA VAL A 88 -7.08 20.47 5.96
C VAL A 88 -8.52 20.10 6.33
N GLU A 89 -8.91 18.86 6.02
CA GLU A 89 -10.22 18.30 6.37
C GLU A 89 -10.13 17.27 7.52
N ALA A 90 -11.27 16.90 8.10
CA ALA A 90 -11.30 15.93 9.20
C ALA A 90 -10.71 14.56 8.83
N GLN A 91 -10.90 14.12 7.57
CA GLN A 91 -10.33 12.87 7.04
C GLN A 91 -8.80 12.96 6.94
N THR A 92 -8.27 14.13 6.53
CA THR A 92 -6.84 14.41 6.50
C THR A 92 -6.23 14.22 7.90
N LEU A 93 -6.86 14.79 8.92
CA LEU A 93 -6.38 14.67 10.31
C LEU A 93 -6.31 13.23 10.79
N ALA A 94 -7.36 12.43 10.55
CA ALA A 94 -7.39 11.04 10.98
C ALA A 94 -6.25 10.20 10.37
N ASN A 95 -5.90 10.45 9.11
CA ASN A 95 -4.79 9.74 8.44
C ASN A 95 -3.42 10.24 8.90
N VAL A 96 -3.27 11.54 9.16
CA VAL A 96 -2.01 12.09 9.65
C VAL A 96 -1.68 11.58 11.05
N TYR A 97 -2.65 11.53 11.96
CA TYR A 97 -2.40 10.97 13.29
C TYR A 97 -1.97 9.50 13.23
N GLN A 98 -2.55 8.71 12.31
CA GLN A 98 -2.09 7.34 12.09
C GLN A 98 -0.65 7.28 11.56
N ALA A 99 -0.24 8.20 10.68
CA ALA A 99 1.13 8.28 10.19
C ALA A 99 2.11 8.65 11.32
N ILE A 100 1.74 9.64 12.15
CA ILE A 100 2.53 10.06 13.32
C ILE A 100 2.67 8.91 14.33
N ASP A 101 1.58 8.17 14.62
CA ASP A 101 1.61 7.01 15.52
C ASP A 101 2.55 5.89 15.02
N ASN A 102 2.78 5.81 13.70
CA ASN A 102 3.74 4.89 13.09
C ASN A 102 5.17 5.48 13.00
N ASN A 103 5.40 6.67 13.53
CA ASN A 103 6.66 7.42 13.43
C ASN A 103 7.11 7.67 11.98
N HIS A 104 6.16 7.97 11.10
CA HIS A 104 6.49 8.31 9.72
C HIS A 104 7.07 9.71 9.62
N GLU A 105 8.08 9.86 8.79
CA GLU A 105 8.46 11.16 8.26
C GLU A 105 7.40 11.60 7.24
N ILE A 106 7.01 12.87 7.27
CA ILE A 106 5.88 13.36 6.48
C ILE A 106 6.34 14.47 5.55
N VAL A 107 6.25 14.22 4.24
CA VAL A 107 6.45 15.25 3.22
C VAL A 107 5.11 15.91 2.93
N VAL A 108 5.00 17.21 3.20
CA VAL A 108 3.79 17.99 2.93
C VAL A 108 3.75 18.40 1.45
N VAL A 109 2.64 18.10 0.79
CA VAL A 109 2.42 18.40 -0.63
C VAL A 109 1.10 19.15 -0.78
N LEU A 110 1.17 20.39 -1.28
CA LEU A 110 -0.01 21.20 -1.56
C LEU A 110 -0.41 21.04 -3.02
N ASN A 111 -1.53 20.39 -3.26
CA ASN A 111 -2.02 20.07 -4.60
C ASN A 111 -3.07 21.09 -5.09
N LYS A 112 -3.34 21.08 -6.40
CA LYS A 112 -4.32 21.93 -7.09
C LYS A 112 -3.97 23.42 -7.07
N VAL A 113 -2.68 23.76 -7.06
CA VAL A 113 -2.20 25.16 -7.13
C VAL A 113 -2.53 25.85 -8.46
N ASP A 114 -3.02 25.10 -9.46
CA ASP A 114 -3.52 25.65 -10.71
C ASP A 114 -4.91 26.31 -10.59
N LEU A 115 -5.64 26.05 -9.50
CA LEU A 115 -6.96 26.62 -9.30
C LEU A 115 -6.87 28.10 -8.90
N PRO A 116 -7.73 28.98 -9.44
CA PRO A 116 -7.76 30.40 -9.06
C PRO A 116 -8.05 30.64 -7.57
N ALA A 117 -8.71 29.68 -6.91
CA ALA A 117 -9.04 29.73 -5.49
C ALA A 117 -7.95 29.10 -4.60
N ALA A 118 -6.81 28.67 -5.15
CA ALA A 118 -5.72 28.11 -4.36
C ALA A 118 -5.04 29.21 -3.53
N GLU A 119 -4.83 28.93 -2.24
CA GLU A 119 -4.19 29.82 -1.28
C GLU A 119 -3.03 29.10 -0.55
N PRO A 120 -1.94 28.73 -1.24
CA PRO A 120 -0.93 27.82 -0.67
C PRO A 120 -0.33 28.29 0.65
N GLU A 121 -0.02 29.59 0.79
CA GLU A 121 0.57 30.11 2.03
C GLU A 121 -0.38 30.02 3.22
N ARG A 122 -1.66 30.37 3.02
CA ARG A 122 -2.69 30.19 4.05
C ARG A 122 -2.85 28.72 4.45
N ILE A 123 -2.75 27.80 3.48
CA ILE A 123 -2.86 26.36 3.75
C ILE A 123 -1.60 25.82 4.45
N ARG A 124 -0.40 26.34 4.18
CA ARG A 124 0.81 26.00 4.96
C ARG A 124 0.63 26.35 6.42
N GLU A 125 0.20 27.59 6.71
CA GLU A 125 -0.09 28.04 8.07
C GLU A 125 -1.16 27.14 8.72
N GLN A 126 -2.21 26.77 8.00
CA GLN A 126 -3.23 25.86 8.51
C GLN A 126 -2.67 24.47 8.85
N VAL A 127 -1.77 23.91 8.03
CA VAL A 127 -1.12 22.63 8.31
C VAL A 127 -0.29 22.73 9.59
N GLU A 128 0.48 23.79 9.75
CA GLU A 128 1.29 24.02 10.96
C GLU A 128 0.43 24.20 12.21
N GLU A 129 -0.62 25.01 12.14
CA GLU A 129 -1.47 25.32 13.30
C GLU A 129 -2.37 24.15 13.72
N VAL A 130 -2.96 23.44 12.74
CA VAL A 130 -3.97 22.42 13.02
C VAL A 130 -3.32 21.05 13.22
N ILE A 131 -2.30 20.72 12.43
CA ILE A 131 -1.66 19.40 12.44
C ILE A 131 -0.40 19.40 13.31
N GLY A 132 0.32 20.53 13.38
CA GLY A 132 1.57 20.63 14.13
C GLY A 132 2.80 20.09 13.38
N ILE A 133 2.75 20.07 12.04
CA ILE A 133 3.86 19.63 11.17
C ILE A 133 4.43 20.86 10.46
N ASP A 134 5.76 20.97 10.41
CA ASP A 134 6.44 22.02 9.65
C ASP A 134 6.09 21.93 8.16
N ALA A 135 5.45 22.96 7.64
CA ALA A 135 5.04 23.06 6.24
C ALA A 135 5.87 24.07 5.46
N SER A 136 6.96 24.61 6.05
CA SER A 136 7.85 25.58 5.42
C SER A 136 8.41 25.10 4.07
N ASN A 137 8.71 23.80 3.99
CA ASN A 137 9.24 23.15 2.78
C ASN A 137 8.16 22.40 1.97
N ALA A 138 6.88 22.73 2.17
CA ALA A 138 5.80 22.05 1.47
C ALA A 138 5.89 22.24 -0.05
N VAL A 139 5.82 21.12 -0.78
CA VAL A 139 5.97 21.08 -2.23
C VAL A 139 4.66 21.49 -2.89
N LEU A 140 4.71 22.50 -3.76
CA LEU A 140 3.54 23.03 -4.46
C LEU A 140 3.36 22.32 -5.80
N ILE A 141 2.23 21.64 -5.98
CA ILE A 141 1.98 20.86 -7.20
C ILE A 141 0.61 21.10 -7.82
N SER A 142 0.51 20.75 -9.10
CA SER A 142 -0.76 20.44 -9.72
C SER A 142 -0.67 19.05 -10.35
N ALA A 143 -1.36 18.09 -9.74
CA ALA A 143 -1.50 16.75 -10.32
C ALA A 143 -2.23 16.78 -11.68
N LYS A 144 -3.05 17.80 -11.92
CA LYS A 144 -3.77 18.00 -13.19
C LYS A 144 -2.82 18.41 -14.32
N THR A 145 -1.98 19.43 -14.10
CA THR A 145 -1.07 19.94 -15.15
C THR A 145 0.28 19.24 -15.17
N GLY A 146 0.66 18.57 -14.07
CA GLY A 146 1.98 17.99 -13.86
C GLY A 146 3.01 18.95 -13.26
N LEU A 147 2.61 20.17 -12.89
CA LEU A 147 3.48 21.15 -12.23
C LEU A 147 3.97 20.61 -10.88
N GLY A 148 5.28 20.76 -10.60
CA GLY A 148 5.91 20.45 -9.31
C GLY A 148 6.04 18.95 -8.98
N ILE A 149 5.64 18.04 -9.87
CA ILE A 149 5.75 16.60 -9.62
C ILE A 149 7.21 16.10 -9.53
N PRO A 150 8.17 16.59 -10.35
CA PRO A 150 9.59 16.27 -10.15
C PRO A 150 10.07 16.65 -8.75
N ASP A 151 9.65 17.81 -8.24
CA ASP A 151 10.02 18.29 -6.91
C ASP A 151 9.49 17.37 -5.80
N VAL A 152 8.35 16.70 -6.01
CA VAL A 152 7.84 15.68 -5.08
C VAL A 152 8.74 14.44 -5.08
N LEU A 153 9.24 14.00 -6.24
CA LEU A 153 10.17 12.86 -6.32
C LEU A 153 11.49 13.17 -5.61
N GLU A 154 12.01 14.38 -5.80
CA GLU A 154 13.20 14.85 -5.07
C GLU A 154 12.92 14.97 -3.56
N ALA A 155 11.77 15.52 -3.15
CA ALA A 155 11.41 15.60 -1.74
C ALA A 155 11.32 14.20 -1.10
N ILE A 156 10.77 13.20 -1.80
CA ILE A 156 10.76 11.81 -1.33
C ILE A 156 12.18 11.31 -1.09
N VAL A 157 13.11 11.55 -2.02
CA VAL A 157 14.49 11.07 -1.92
C VAL A 157 15.27 11.74 -0.79
N HIS A 158 15.09 13.06 -0.60
CA HIS A 158 15.91 13.83 0.34
C HIS A 158 15.31 13.95 1.74
N GLN A 159 13.99 13.86 1.88
CA GLN A 159 13.31 14.06 3.17
C GLN A 159 12.89 12.76 3.82
N LEU A 160 12.49 11.71 3.06
CA LEU A 160 12.08 10.45 3.66
C LEU A 160 13.28 9.55 3.96
N PRO A 161 13.29 8.85 5.12
CA PRO A 161 14.37 7.94 5.43
C PRO A 161 14.29 6.69 4.55
N PRO A 162 15.44 6.08 4.20
CA PRO A 162 15.45 4.77 3.57
C PRO A 162 14.88 3.71 4.53
N PRO A 163 14.44 2.54 4.01
CA PRO A 163 14.03 1.44 4.85
C PRO A 163 15.16 1.05 5.80
N ARG A 164 14.80 0.67 7.04
CA ARG A 164 15.77 0.22 8.03
C ARG A 164 16.66 -0.87 7.44
N GLU A 165 17.96 -0.79 7.71
CA GLU A 165 18.91 -1.80 7.27
C GLU A 165 18.48 -3.18 7.77
N GLY A 166 18.35 -4.12 6.82
CA GLY A 166 18.08 -5.52 7.10
C GLY A 166 19.26 -6.38 6.69
N ASP A 167 19.46 -7.49 7.39
CA ASP A 167 20.59 -8.37 7.14
C ASP A 167 20.24 -9.42 6.08
N LEU A 168 20.89 -9.34 4.92
CA LEU A 168 20.76 -10.31 3.81
C LEU A 168 21.06 -11.74 4.24
N SER A 169 21.97 -11.91 5.21
CA SER A 169 22.41 -13.22 5.68
C SER A 169 21.51 -13.79 6.79
N ALA A 170 20.65 -12.96 7.39
CA ALA A 170 19.72 -13.39 8.44
C ALA A 170 18.63 -14.33 7.88
N PRO A 171 17.94 -15.10 8.75
CA PRO A 171 16.75 -15.83 8.36
C PRO A 171 15.71 -14.91 7.71
N LEU A 172 15.03 -15.37 6.67
CA LEU A 172 13.92 -14.62 6.07
C LEU A 172 12.95 -14.12 7.15
N LYS A 173 12.68 -12.82 7.13
CA LYS A 173 11.62 -12.17 7.89
C LYS A 173 10.91 -11.21 6.96
N ALA A 174 9.78 -11.63 6.42
CA ALA A 174 8.95 -10.79 5.57
C ALA A 174 7.59 -10.55 6.22
N MET A 175 7.10 -9.31 6.14
CA MET A 175 5.78 -8.92 6.57
C MET A 175 4.77 -9.24 5.48
N LEU A 176 3.67 -9.89 5.83
CA LEU A 176 2.51 -10.06 4.96
C LEU A 176 1.70 -8.75 4.96
N VAL A 177 1.81 -7.96 3.90
CA VAL A 177 1.20 -6.63 3.79
C VAL A 177 -0.25 -6.75 3.33
N ASP A 178 -0.51 -7.59 2.34
CA ASP A 178 -1.87 -7.92 1.88
C ASP A 178 -1.90 -9.27 1.14
N SER A 179 -3.09 -9.82 0.94
CA SER A 179 -3.28 -11.03 0.13
C SER A 179 -4.64 -11.03 -0.55
N TRP A 180 -4.71 -11.56 -1.77
CA TRP A 180 -5.96 -11.70 -2.51
C TRP A 180 -5.93 -12.91 -3.44
N TYR A 181 -7.12 -13.32 -3.87
CA TYR A 181 -7.27 -14.46 -4.76
C TYR A 181 -7.13 -14.03 -6.23
N ASP A 182 -6.27 -14.73 -6.98
CA ASP A 182 -6.18 -14.68 -8.44
C ASP A 182 -6.65 -16.01 -9.03
N ALA A 183 -7.52 -15.95 -10.04
CA ALA A 183 -8.15 -17.14 -10.63
C ALA A 183 -7.15 -18.14 -11.26
N TYR A 184 -5.96 -17.68 -11.66
CA TYR A 184 -4.94 -18.50 -12.31
C TYR A 184 -3.77 -18.83 -11.40
N LEU A 185 -3.38 -17.88 -10.53
CA LEU A 185 -2.20 -18.01 -9.68
C LEU A 185 -2.52 -18.46 -8.25
N GLY A 186 -3.81 -18.59 -7.90
CA GLY A 186 -4.23 -18.82 -6.52
C GLY A 186 -4.07 -17.57 -5.67
N VAL A 187 -3.82 -17.72 -4.38
CA VAL A 187 -3.59 -16.56 -3.51
C VAL A 187 -2.24 -15.90 -3.83
N ILE A 188 -2.30 -14.63 -4.20
CA ILE A 188 -1.14 -13.75 -4.33
C ILE A 188 -0.94 -13.07 -2.98
N VAL A 189 0.29 -13.10 -2.50
CA VAL A 189 0.66 -12.51 -1.22
C VAL A 189 1.63 -11.37 -1.46
N LEU A 190 1.21 -10.15 -1.12
CA LEU A 190 2.05 -8.96 -1.11
C LEU A 190 2.87 -8.94 0.18
N VAL A 191 4.17 -8.75 0.04
CA VAL A 191 5.13 -8.81 1.13
C VAL A 191 6.08 -7.64 1.11
N ARG A 192 6.54 -7.27 2.31
CA ARG A 192 7.72 -6.45 2.52
C ARG A 192 8.80 -7.28 3.21
N VAL A 193 9.97 -7.38 2.62
CA VAL A 193 11.09 -8.11 3.23
C VAL A 193 11.81 -7.20 4.21
N ILE A 194 11.96 -7.65 5.47
CA ILE A 194 12.67 -6.93 6.52
C ILE A 194 14.09 -7.48 6.69
N ASP A 195 14.25 -8.80 6.75
CA ASP A 195 15.53 -9.47 6.84
C ASP A 195 15.57 -10.69 5.91
N GLY A 196 16.78 -11.10 5.52
CA GLY A 196 17.01 -12.25 4.64
C GLY A 196 16.53 -12.01 3.22
N VAL A 197 16.34 -13.11 2.48
CA VAL A 197 15.97 -13.08 1.06
C VAL A 197 14.83 -14.03 0.79
N LEU A 198 13.79 -13.54 0.10
CA LEU A 198 12.68 -14.34 -0.39
C LEU A 198 12.92 -14.68 -1.87
N LYS A 199 12.97 -15.96 -2.21
CA LYS A 199 13.24 -16.39 -3.58
C LYS A 199 12.46 -17.62 -4.00
N LYS A 200 12.33 -17.79 -5.31
CA LYS A 200 11.72 -18.98 -5.90
C LYS A 200 12.40 -20.27 -5.43
N GLY A 201 11.58 -21.30 -5.18
CA GLY A 201 12.02 -22.63 -4.74
C GLY A 201 12.28 -22.75 -3.23
N GLN A 202 12.19 -21.65 -2.49
CA GLN A 202 12.29 -21.68 -1.03
C GLN A 202 11.00 -22.23 -0.41
N THR A 203 11.14 -23.04 0.63
CA THR A 203 10.00 -23.43 1.47
C THR A 203 9.85 -22.43 2.61
N ILE A 204 8.73 -21.73 2.62
CA ILE A 204 8.41 -20.72 3.62
C ILE A 204 7.37 -21.26 4.60
N ARG A 205 7.29 -20.58 5.74
CA ARG A 205 6.31 -20.81 6.78
C ARG A 205 5.68 -19.48 7.19
N MET A 206 4.36 -19.48 7.29
CA MET A 206 3.59 -18.44 7.95
C MET A 206 3.69 -18.67 9.47
N MET A 207 4.22 -17.72 10.24
CA MET A 207 4.47 -17.94 11.66
C MET A 207 3.18 -18.01 12.48
N GLY A 208 2.16 -17.24 12.12
CA GLY A 208 0.89 -17.14 12.83
C GLY A 208 -0.04 -18.32 12.57
N THR A 209 -0.07 -18.86 11.34
CA THR A 209 -0.89 -20.05 11.01
C THR A 209 -0.10 -21.35 11.10
N GLY A 210 1.23 -21.29 11.01
CA GLY A 210 2.12 -22.46 10.93
C GLY A 210 2.13 -23.13 9.55
N ALA A 211 1.33 -22.62 8.59
CA ALA A 211 1.19 -23.18 7.25
C ALA A 211 2.50 -23.09 6.47
N LYS A 212 2.75 -24.08 5.60
CA LYS A 212 3.98 -24.21 4.82
C LYS A 212 3.68 -24.23 3.34
N TYR A 213 4.44 -23.46 2.58
CA TYR A 213 4.31 -23.41 1.12
C TYR A 213 5.66 -23.36 0.43
N LEU A 214 5.69 -23.86 -0.80
CA LEU A 214 6.82 -23.68 -1.71
C LEU A 214 6.60 -22.40 -2.50
N VAL A 215 7.57 -21.50 -2.50
CA VAL A 215 7.54 -20.29 -3.31
C VAL A 215 7.73 -20.66 -4.78
N GLU A 216 6.70 -20.46 -5.60
CA GLU A 216 6.74 -20.77 -7.03
C GLU A 216 7.24 -19.60 -7.86
N ARG A 217 6.85 -18.39 -7.48
CA ARG A 217 7.20 -17.14 -8.15
C ARG A 217 7.38 -16.04 -7.13
N THR A 218 8.31 -15.16 -7.42
CA THR A 218 8.52 -13.86 -6.76
C THR A 218 8.41 -12.78 -7.83
N GLY A 219 7.89 -11.62 -7.46
CA GLY A 219 7.64 -10.55 -8.42
C GLY A 219 7.43 -9.20 -7.77
N VAL A 220 7.33 -8.19 -8.60
CA VAL A 220 7.11 -6.80 -8.21
C VAL A 220 6.02 -6.20 -9.09
N PHE A 221 5.36 -5.17 -8.61
CA PHE A 221 4.36 -4.43 -9.39
C PHE A 221 5.00 -3.15 -9.92
N THR A 222 5.19 -3.04 -11.24
CA THR A 222 5.66 -1.81 -11.91
C THR A 222 4.56 -1.33 -12.86
N PRO A 223 3.51 -0.71 -12.33
CA PRO A 223 2.09 -1.15 -12.40
C PRO A 223 1.72 -2.54 -12.94
N ALA A 224 2.40 -3.06 -13.96
CA ALA A 224 2.26 -4.44 -14.40
C ALA A 224 2.99 -5.40 -13.47
N ARG A 225 2.58 -6.67 -13.46
CA ARG A 225 3.30 -7.73 -12.74
C ARG A 225 4.56 -8.12 -13.49
N ILE A 226 5.72 -8.00 -12.85
CA ILE A 226 7.00 -8.47 -13.36
C ILE A 226 7.57 -9.50 -12.40
N ASN A 227 7.98 -10.66 -12.92
CA ASN A 227 8.67 -11.66 -12.11
C ASN A 227 10.12 -11.21 -11.85
N VAL A 228 10.59 -11.44 -10.63
CA VAL A 228 11.99 -11.22 -10.21
C VAL A 228 12.51 -12.49 -9.55
N ASP A 229 13.82 -12.71 -9.59
CA ASP A 229 14.43 -13.94 -9.07
C ASP A 229 14.37 -14.01 -7.54
N GLU A 230 14.52 -12.86 -6.88
CA GLU A 230 14.49 -12.73 -5.43
C GLU A 230 14.04 -11.33 -4.98
N LEU A 231 13.63 -11.23 -3.72
CA LEU A 231 13.31 -10.00 -3.01
C LEU A 231 14.18 -9.90 -1.76
N GLY A 232 14.92 -8.80 -1.64
CA GLY A 232 15.85 -8.54 -0.54
C GLY A 232 15.30 -7.55 0.51
N PRO A 233 16.05 -7.28 1.59
CA PRO A 233 15.64 -6.37 2.66
C PRO A 233 15.25 -4.98 2.14
N GLY A 234 14.14 -4.46 2.67
CA GLY A 234 13.56 -3.17 2.26
C GLY A 234 12.66 -3.25 1.03
N GLU A 235 12.70 -4.35 0.27
CA GLU A 235 11.91 -4.47 -0.95
C GLU A 235 10.46 -4.88 -0.70
N PHE A 236 9.56 -4.26 -1.46
CA PHE A 236 8.20 -4.73 -1.66
C PHE A 236 8.09 -5.61 -2.90
N GLY A 237 7.27 -6.65 -2.80
CA GLY A 237 6.95 -7.50 -3.92
C GLY A 237 5.84 -8.47 -3.57
N PHE A 238 5.60 -9.43 -4.45
CA PHE A 238 4.65 -10.49 -4.20
C PHE A 238 5.30 -11.85 -4.39
N PHE A 239 4.68 -12.87 -3.82
CA PHE A 239 4.96 -14.24 -4.19
C PHE A 239 3.68 -15.06 -4.39
N THR A 240 3.82 -16.18 -5.09
CA THR A 240 2.78 -17.20 -5.23
C THR A 240 3.33 -18.55 -4.80
N GLY A 241 2.48 -19.43 -4.28
CA GLY A 241 2.91 -20.73 -3.76
C GLY A 241 1.83 -21.80 -3.74
N SER A 242 0.94 -21.80 -4.74
CA SER A 242 -0.22 -22.70 -4.81
C SER A 242 -1.09 -22.68 -3.54
N ILE A 243 -1.17 -21.52 -2.89
CA ILE A 243 -2.02 -21.30 -1.72
C ILE A 243 -3.47 -21.26 -2.19
N LYS A 244 -4.33 -22.09 -1.58
CA LYS A 244 -5.74 -22.21 -1.95
C LYS A 244 -6.64 -21.33 -1.10
N GLU A 245 -6.34 -21.24 0.19
CA GLU A 245 -7.16 -20.56 1.18
C GLU A 245 -6.48 -19.26 1.61
N VAL A 246 -7.14 -18.12 1.42
CA VAL A 246 -6.66 -16.81 1.91
C VAL A 246 -6.58 -16.79 3.45
N ALA A 247 -7.31 -17.69 4.12
CA ALA A 247 -7.28 -17.84 5.57
C ALA A 247 -5.90 -18.27 6.11
N ASP A 248 -5.07 -18.91 5.28
CA ASP A 248 -3.71 -19.32 5.62
C ASP A 248 -2.72 -18.14 5.54
N THR A 249 -3.10 -17.06 4.83
CA THR A 249 -2.30 -15.85 4.58
C THR A 249 -2.86 -14.68 5.37
N ARG A 250 -2.82 -14.77 6.71
CA ARG A 250 -3.34 -13.70 7.57
C ARG A 250 -2.52 -12.44 7.40
N VAL A 251 -3.19 -11.33 7.09
CA VAL A 251 -2.52 -10.05 6.92
C VAL A 251 -1.92 -9.56 8.23
N GLY A 252 -0.67 -9.11 8.17
CA GLY A 252 0.18 -8.81 9.33
C GLY A 252 0.96 -10.02 9.87
N ASP A 253 0.81 -11.22 9.30
CA ASP A 253 1.65 -12.36 9.69
C ASP A 253 3.11 -12.17 9.25
N THR A 254 4.02 -12.88 9.90
CA THR A 254 5.43 -12.96 9.54
C THR A 254 5.70 -14.23 8.74
N ILE A 255 6.36 -14.05 7.61
CA ILE A 255 6.80 -15.11 6.72
C ILE A 255 8.28 -15.36 6.97
N THR A 256 8.65 -16.61 7.15
CA THR A 256 10.03 -17.02 7.38
C THR A 256 10.38 -18.32 6.66
N GLU A 257 11.65 -18.70 6.66
CA GLU A 257 12.08 -19.97 6.05
C GLU A 257 11.70 -21.14 6.95
N ASP A 258 11.22 -22.25 6.37
CA ASP A 258 10.83 -23.41 7.19
C ASP A 258 12.02 -24.11 7.86
N ARG A 259 13.16 -24.17 7.16
CA ARG A 259 14.38 -24.84 7.66
C ARG A 259 15.21 -23.99 8.60
N ARG A 260 15.09 -22.66 8.48
CA ARG A 260 15.83 -21.68 9.24
C ARG A 260 14.87 -20.55 9.62
N PRO A 261 13.95 -20.78 10.57
CA PRO A 261 12.97 -19.76 10.94
C PRO A 261 13.63 -18.62 11.72
N THR A 262 13.11 -17.41 11.54
CA THR A 262 13.38 -16.28 12.43
C THR A 262 12.88 -16.60 13.85
N GLN A 263 13.58 -16.09 14.87
CA GLN A 263 13.26 -16.39 16.26
C GLN A 263 12.01 -15.65 16.77
N LYS A 264 11.76 -14.44 16.26
CA LYS A 264 10.65 -13.58 16.69
C LYS A 264 9.86 -13.14 15.47
N ALA A 265 8.54 -13.30 15.57
CA ALA A 265 7.60 -12.70 14.63
C ALA A 265 7.59 -11.17 14.78
N LEU A 266 7.21 -10.50 13.71
CA LEU A 266 6.85 -9.09 13.72
C LEU A 266 5.60 -8.87 14.59
N PRO A 267 5.41 -7.68 15.17
CA PRO A 267 4.27 -7.37 16.04
C PRO A 267 2.89 -7.56 15.37
N GLY A 268 2.86 -7.62 14.03
CA GLY A 268 1.66 -7.81 13.22
C GLY A 268 0.72 -6.61 13.24
N PHE A 269 -0.47 -6.79 12.66
CA PHE A 269 -1.49 -5.75 12.60
C PHE A 269 -2.61 -6.01 13.60
N LYS A 270 -3.21 -4.93 14.11
CA LYS A 270 -4.43 -5.03 14.92
C LYS A 270 -5.57 -5.55 14.03
N PRO A 271 -6.39 -6.51 14.49
CA PRO A 271 -7.52 -6.98 13.70
C PRO A 271 -8.52 -5.84 13.46
N ALA A 272 -9.15 -5.82 12.28
CA ALA A 272 -10.27 -4.94 12.02
C ALA A 272 -11.41 -5.24 13.01
N GLN A 273 -11.95 -4.21 13.65
CA GLN A 273 -13.11 -4.33 14.54
C GLN A 273 -14.36 -3.84 13.81
N PRO A 274 -15.32 -4.72 13.46
CA PRO A 274 -16.57 -4.30 12.84
C PRO A 274 -17.37 -3.40 13.79
N VAL A 275 -17.74 -2.21 13.31
CA VAL A 275 -18.54 -1.23 14.06
C VAL A 275 -19.99 -1.12 13.56
N VAL A 276 -20.27 -1.66 12.37
CA VAL A 276 -21.60 -1.70 11.75
C VAL A 276 -21.96 -3.15 11.45
N PHE A 277 -23.20 -3.53 11.78
CA PHE A 277 -23.73 -4.87 11.55
C PHE A 277 -25.06 -4.76 10.80
N CYS A 278 -25.29 -5.69 9.87
CA CYS A 278 -26.58 -5.82 9.18
C CYS A 278 -26.91 -7.30 8.95
N GLY A 279 -28.21 -7.61 8.90
CA GLY A 279 -28.70 -8.94 8.51
C GLY A 279 -29.01 -8.97 7.02
N LEU A 280 -28.37 -9.87 6.29
CA LEU A 280 -28.64 -10.10 4.87
C LEU A 280 -29.44 -11.40 4.71
N PHE A 281 -30.62 -11.28 4.11
CA PHE A 281 -31.49 -12.41 3.81
C PHE A 281 -31.90 -12.32 2.34
N PRO A 282 -31.89 -13.44 1.59
CA PRO A 282 -32.41 -13.42 0.24
C PRO A 282 -33.94 -13.25 0.28
N VAL A 283 -34.50 -12.62 -0.75
CA VAL A 283 -35.96 -12.47 -0.88
C VAL A 283 -36.62 -13.83 -1.10
N ASP A 284 -35.98 -14.69 -1.88
CA ASP A 284 -36.36 -16.09 -2.08
C ASP A 284 -35.44 -17.01 -1.26
N ALA A 285 -36.02 -17.95 -0.52
CA ALA A 285 -35.26 -18.95 0.23
C ALA A 285 -34.42 -19.86 -0.67
N ALA A 286 -34.80 -20.02 -1.95
CA ALA A 286 -34.04 -20.79 -2.93
C ALA A 286 -32.63 -20.20 -3.18
N ASP A 287 -32.46 -18.88 -3.04
CA ASP A 287 -31.20 -18.18 -3.31
C ASP A 287 -30.23 -18.22 -2.12
N PHE A 288 -30.56 -18.93 -1.04
CA PHE A 288 -29.74 -18.94 0.18
C PHE A 288 -28.32 -19.46 -0.06
N GLU A 289 -28.17 -20.56 -0.80
CA GLU A 289 -26.84 -21.13 -1.10
C GLU A 289 -26.04 -20.23 -2.05
N ASP A 290 -26.70 -19.55 -2.99
CA ASP A 290 -26.05 -18.57 -3.88
C ASP A 290 -25.57 -17.35 -3.11
N LEU A 291 -26.40 -16.81 -2.20
CA LEU A 291 -26.01 -15.72 -1.31
C LEU A 291 -24.83 -16.15 -0.43
N ARG A 292 -24.91 -17.31 0.21
CA ARG A 292 -23.83 -17.84 1.05
C ARG A 292 -22.52 -18.00 0.26
N ALA A 293 -22.59 -18.53 -0.96
CA ALA A 293 -21.43 -18.69 -1.82
C ALA A 293 -20.85 -17.34 -2.26
N ALA A 294 -21.70 -16.37 -2.63
CA ALA A 294 -21.26 -15.03 -3.04
C ALA A 294 -20.60 -14.28 -1.88
N VAL A 295 -21.19 -14.32 -0.69
CA VAL A 295 -20.65 -13.73 0.54
C VAL A 295 -19.33 -14.39 0.93
N GLY A 296 -19.21 -15.71 0.79
CA GLY A 296 -17.94 -16.42 0.98
C GLY A 296 -16.86 -16.01 -0.01
N LYS A 297 -17.19 -15.76 -1.28
CA LYS A 297 -16.23 -15.23 -2.26
C LYS A 297 -15.80 -13.79 -1.94
N LEU A 298 -16.72 -12.95 -1.46
CA LEU A 298 -16.40 -11.58 -1.04
C LEU A 298 -15.38 -11.58 0.10
N ARG A 299 -15.57 -12.46 1.10
CA ARG A 299 -14.65 -12.65 2.23
C ARG A 299 -13.21 -12.99 1.82
N LEU A 300 -13.00 -13.63 0.67
CA LEU A 300 -11.65 -13.96 0.19
C LEU A 300 -10.83 -12.72 -0.20
N ASN A 301 -11.49 -11.62 -0.54
CA ASN A 301 -10.82 -10.39 -0.97
C ASN A 301 -10.89 -9.27 0.07
N ASP A 302 -11.79 -9.38 1.06
CA ASP A 302 -11.98 -8.39 2.12
C ASP A 302 -11.62 -8.98 3.50
N ALA A 303 -10.48 -8.53 4.03
CA ALA A 303 -9.98 -8.94 5.34
C ALA A 303 -10.85 -8.44 6.51
N SER A 304 -11.58 -7.33 6.34
CA SER A 304 -12.42 -6.69 7.35
C SER A 304 -13.84 -7.28 7.42
N PHE A 305 -14.30 -7.91 6.34
CA PHE A 305 -15.65 -8.47 6.24
C PHE A 305 -15.84 -9.74 7.10
N SER A 306 -16.98 -9.82 7.78
CA SER A 306 -17.42 -10.98 8.59
C SER A 306 -18.91 -11.26 8.38
N TYR A 307 -19.30 -12.52 8.26
CA TYR A 307 -20.67 -12.96 7.99
C TYR A 307 -21.02 -14.27 8.71
#